data_AF-A0A7W3XT49-F1
#
_entry.id   AF-A0A7W3XT49-F1
#
_cell.length_a   1.000
_cell.length_b   1.000
_cell.length_c   1.000
_cell.angle_alpha   90.00
_cell.angle_beta   90.00
_cell.angle_gamma   90.00
#
_symmetry.space_group_name_H-M   'P 1'
#
loop_
_entity.id
_entity.type
_entity.pdbx_description
1 polymer ?
#
loop_
_entity_poly.entity_id
_entity_poly.type
_entity_poly.pdbx_seq_one_letter_code
_entity_poly.pdbx_strand_id
1 'polypeptide(L)'
;MTGRLKTLQNANGEVSNRTYDVLLGLMTSETNADNKTTQNQYDVYGRLIKTIYPITNNQSGEKYQIEDIIEYYDQIVDNIPNYFGDENKYLITSRVDFYTKTTRVSDNAVNYDNIKHEIYDGFGMPY
;
A
#
# COMPACT_ATOMS: atom_id res chain seq x y z
N MET A 1 5.32 -1.45 -16.40
CA MET A 1 6.58 -1.59 -15.65
C MET A 1 6.87 -3.07 -15.49
N THR A 2 8.03 -3.55 -15.91
CA THR A 2 8.39 -4.98 -15.86
C THR A 2 9.19 -5.20 -14.58
N GLY A 3 8.63 -5.91 -13.61
CA GLY A 3 9.25 -6.08 -12.27
C GLY A 3 10.41 -7.08 -12.23
N ARG A 4 11.32 -6.95 -11.26
CA ARG A 4 12.37 -7.96 -11.00
C ARG A 4 11.85 -9.02 -10.05
N LEU A 5 11.87 -10.29 -10.48
CA LEU A 5 11.52 -11.45 -9.65
C LEU A 5 12.73 -11.95 -8.86
N LYS A 6 12.52 -12.30 -7.58
CA LYS A 6 13.51 -12.94 -6.72
C LYS A 6 12.87 -14.09 -5.96
N THR A 7 13.49 -15.26 -6.02
CA THR A 7 13.10 -16.45 -5.23
C THR A 7 13.96 -16.53 -3.98
N LEU A 8 13.33 -16.81 -2.85
CA LEU A 8 13.94 -16.96 -1.54
C LEU A 8 13.56 -18.34 -1.00
N GLN A 9 14.52 -19.04 -0.41
CA GLN A 9 14.28 -20.30 0.28
C GLN A 9 14.75 -20.14 1.73
N ASN A 10 13.91 -20.46 2.70
CA ASN A 10 14.30 -20.45 4.10
C ASN A 10 14.99 -21.77 4.50
N ALA A 11 15.52 -21.83 5.73
CA ALA A 11 16.23 -23.01 6.24
C ALA A 11 15.38 -24.29 6.30
N ASN A 12 14.05 -24.16 6.29
CA ASN A 12 13.10 -25.28 6.32
C ASN A 12 12.70 -25.74 4.90
N GLY A 13 13.26 -25.13 3.86
CA GLY A 13 12.98 -25.45 2.46
C GLY A 13 11.76 -24.75 1.87
N GLU A 14 11.05 -23.92 2.64
CA GLU A 14 9.91 -23.14 2.16
C GLU A 14 10.37 -22.06 1.19
N VAL A 15 9.68 -21.96 0.06
CA VAL A 15 10.04 -21.03 -1.02
C VAL A 15 9.05 -19.86 -1.04
N SER A 16 9.56 -18.63 -1.04
CA SER A 16 8.79 -17.44 -1.34
C SER A 16 9.32 -16.72 -2.58
N ASN A 17 8.43 -16.08 -3.32
CA ASN A 17 8.76 -15.31 -4.50
C ASN A 17 8.38 -13.85 -4.27
N ARG A 18 9.29 -12.94 -4.56
CA ARG A 18 9.07 -11.49 -4.43
C ARG A 18 9.28 -10.80 -5.75
N THR A 19 8.39 -9.87 -6.09
CA THR A 19 8.53 -8.99 -7.24
C THR A 19 8.75 -7.57 -6.77
N TYR A 20 9.61 -6.84 -7.48
CA TYR A 20 9.94 -5.46 -7.17
C TYR A 20 9.70 -4.56 -8.37
N ASP A 21 9.27 -3.33 -8.11
CA ASP A 21 9.35 -2.24 -9.07
C ASP A 21 10.82 -1.93 -9.36
N VAL A 22 11.18 -1.91 -10.64
CA VAL A 22 12.59 -1.79 -11.06
C VAL A 22 13.12 -0.37 -10.91
N LEU A 23 12.25 0.66 -10.98
CA LEU A 23 12.66 2.05 -10.88
C LEU A 23 12.82 2.48 -9.41
N LEU A 24 11.87 2.07 -8.57
CA LEU A 24 11.84 2.47 -7.16
C LEU A 24 12.51 1.45 -6.22
N GLY A 25 12.74 0.22 -6.68
CA GLY A 25 13.27 -0.87 -5.85
C GLY A 25 12.28 -1.36 -4.78
N LEU A 26 11.00 -0.95 -4.88
CA LEU A 26 9.96 -1.26 -3.90
C LEU A 26 9.30 -2.61 -4.20
N MET A 27 8.96 -3.39 -3.17
CA MET A 27 8.37 -4.72 -3.34
C MET A 27 6.89 -4.61 -3.72
N THR A 28 6.52 -5.00 -4.94
CA THR A 28 5.14 -4.92 -5.45
C THR A 28 4.32 -6.17 -5.15
N SER A 29 4.97 -7.34 -4.98
CA SER A 29 4.27 -8.56 -4.58
C SER A 29 5.16 -9.54 -3.84
N GLU A 30 4.55 -10.33 -2.96
CA GLU A 30 5.17 -11.49 -2.32
C GLU A 30 4.20 -12.66 -2.35
N THR A 31 4.63 -13.79 -2.90
CA THR A 31 3.94 -15.07 -2.84
C THR A 31 4.67 -15.96 -1.86
N ASN A 32 3.98 -16.38 -0.80
CA ASN A 32 4.55 -17.29 0.20
C ASN A 32 4.52 -18.76 -0.27
N ALA A 33 5.03 -19.68 0.55
CA ALA A 33 5.11 -21.10 0.22
C ALA A 33 3.74 -21.79 0.06
N ASP A 34 2.68 -21.22 0.63
CA ASP A 34 1.29 -21.68 0.48
C ASP A 34 0.63 -21.17 -0.81
N ASN A 35 1.39 -20.53 -1.71
CA ASN A 35 0.90 -19.83 -2.90
C ASN A 35 -0.07 -18.68 -2.60
N LYS A 36 -0.05 -18.15 -1.37
CA LYS A 36 -0.81 -16.95 -1.01
C LYS A 36 -0.01 -15.72 -1.38
N THR A 37 -0.63 -14.80 -2.12
CA THR A 37 0.03 -13.59 -2.64
C THR A 37 -0.49 -12.34 -1.97
N THR A 38 0.43 -11.54 -1.42
CA THR A 38 0.20 -10.16 -0.97
C THR A 38 0.74 -9.20 -2.03
N GLN A 39 0.01 -8.13 -2.33
CA GLN A 39 0.44 -7.10 -3.29
C GLN A 39 0.49 -5.73 -2.62
N ASN A 40 1.51 -4.94 -2.94
CA ASN A 40 1.67 -3.58 -2.44
C ASN A 40 1.58 -2.59 -3.60
N GLN A 41 0.93 -1.45 -3.36
CA GLN A 41 0.87 -0.33 -4.29
C GLN A 41 1.43 0.92 -3.64
N TYR A 42 2.14 1.71 -4.43
CA TYR A 42 2.84 2.89 -4.00
C TYR A 42 2.39 4.10 -4.82
N ASP A 43 2.44 5.29 -4.24
CA ASP A 43 2.27 6.53 -4.99
C ASP A 43 3.54 6.94 -5.75
N VAL A 44 3.48 8.07 -6.44
CA VAL A 44 4.58 8.61 -7.24
C VAL A 44 5.82 8.99 -6.42
N TYR A 45 5.66 9.19 -5.10
CA TYR A 45 6.76 9.49 -4.18
C TYR A 45 7.31 8.21 -3.51
N GLY A 46 6.79 7.03 -3.86
CA GLY A 46 7.20 5.74 -3.30
C GLY A 46 6.59 5.43 -1.93
N ARG A 47 5.56 6.17 -1.50
CA ARG A 47 4.84 5.89 -0.24
C ARG A 47 3.82 4.78 -0.46
N LEU A 48 3.70 3.87 0.50
CA LEU A 48 2.73 2.78 0.44
C LEU A 48 1.31 3.33 0.55
N ILE A 49 0.45 3.09 -0.44
CA ILE A 49 -0.96 3.53 -0.44
C ILE A 49 -1.94 2.37 -0.28
N LYS A 50 -1.50 1.13 -0.55
CA LYS A 50 -2.36 -0.05 -0.45
C LYS A 50 -1.58 -1.34 -0.27
N THR A 51 -2.06 -2.19 0.62
CA THR A 51 -1.67 -3.60 0.74
C THR A 51 -2.89 -4.48 0.48
N ILE A 52 -2.82 -5.36 -0.51
CA ILE A 52 -3.88 -6.29 -0.88
C ILE A 52 -3.49 -7.68 -0.38
N TYR A 53 -4.26 -8.22 0.54
CA TYR A 53 -4.02 -9.54 1.11
C TYR A 53 -4.62 -10.67 0.25
N PRO A 54 -4.16 -11.92 0.42
CA PRO A 54 -4.80 -13.07 -0.18
C PRO A 54 -6.28 -13.15 0.23
N ILE A 55 -7.14 -13.60 -0.70
CA ILE A 55 -8.56 -13.84 -0.39
C ILE A 55 -8.67 -14.87 0.75
N THR A 56 -9.46 -14.53 1.76
CA THR A 56 -9.73 -15.40 2.91
C THR A 56 -11.17 -15.89 2.88
N ASN A 57 -11.42 -17.04 3.51
CA ASN A 57 -12.76 -17.58 3.72
C ASN A 57 -13.16 -17.38 5.18
N ASN A 58 -14.40 -17.01 5.46
CA ASN A 58 -14.96 -17.13 6.80
C ASN A 58 -15.38 -18.58 7.10
N GLN A 59 -15.91 -18.82 8.32
CA GLN A 59 -16.37 -20.15 8.75
C GLN A 59 -17.52 -20.71 7.89
N SER A 60 -18.31 -19.83 7.26
CA SER A 60 -19.41 -20.19 6.37
C SER A 60 -18.97 -20.38 4.91
N GLY A 61 -17.68 -20.21 4.60
CA GLY A 61 -17.12 -20.33 3.25
C GLY A 61 -17.28 -19.07 2.38
N GLU A 62 -17.81 -17.97 2.91
CA GLU A 62 -17.84 -16.70 2.19
C GLU A 62 -16.42 -16.16 2.02
N LYS A 63 -16.13 -15.64 0.82
CA LYS A 63 -14.82 -15.12 0.43
C LYS A 63 -14.74 -13.62 0.64
N TYR A 64 -13.62 -13.16 1.18
CA TYR A 64 -13.35 -11.76 1.41
C TYR A 64 -12.00 -11.35 0.84
N GLN A 65 -12.00 -10.22 0.12
CA GLN A 65 -10.80 -9.49 -0.22
C GLN A 65 -10.56 -8.44 0.87
N ILE A 66 -9.39 -8.50 1.49
CA ILE A 66 -8.98 -7.53 2.51
C ILE A 66 -7.89 -6.65 1.91
N GLU A 67 -8.04 -5.34 2.07
CA GLU A 67 -7.09 -4.32 1.65
C GLU A 67 -6.79 -3.42 2.86
N ASP A 68 -5.53 -3.21 3.21
CA ASP A 68 -5.16 -2.06 4.05
C ASP A 68 -4.89 -0.88 3.11
N ILE A 69 -5.48 0.28 3.42
CA ILE A 69 -5.41 1.48 2.59
C ILE A 69 -4.83 2.62 3.41
N ILE A 70 -3.95 3.39 2.76
CA ILE A 70 -3.35 4.60 3.29
C ILE A 70 -3.58 5.72 2.29
N GLU A 71 -4.33 6.74 2.71
CA GLU A 71 -4.60 7.92 1.89
C GLU A 71 -3.79 9.12 2.40
N TYR A 72 -2.98 9.70 1.52
CA TYR A 72 -2.17 10.88 1.81
C TYR A 72 -2.83 12.13 1.22
N TYR A 73 -3.04 13.12 2.08
CA TYR A 73 -3.56 14.43 1.72
C TYR A 73 -2.50 15.48 2.05
N ASP A 74 -1.62 15.74 1.08
CA ASP A 74 -0.50 16.67 1.21
C ASP A 74 -0.96 18.12 0.97
N GLN A 75 -0.68 19.00 1.93
CA GLN A 75 -0.86 20.44 1.81
C GLN A 75 0.49 21.11 1.56
N ILE A 76 0.55 21.98 0.55
CA ILE A 76 1.78 22.63 0.10
C ILE A 76 1.63 24.16 0.02
N VAL A 77 2.72 24.91 0.17
CA VAL A 77 2.72 26.37 -0.05
C VAL A 77 2.75 26.64 -1.55
N ASP A 78 1.65 27.21 -2.05
CA ASP A 78 1.48 27.95 -3.31
C ASP A 78 1.82 27.23 -4.63
N ASN A 79 0.78 27.05 -5.45
CA ASN A 79 0.82 26.31 -6.71
C ASN A 79 1.17 27.22 -7.92
N ILE A 80 2.01 28.25 -7.76
CA ILE A 80 2.38 29.21 -8.83
C ILE A 80 3.81 29.80 -8.60
N PRO A 81 4.67 29.96 -9.62
CA PRO A 81 4.58 29.54 -11.01
C PRO A 81 5.39 28.25 -11.30
N ASN A 82 5.06 27.61 -12.43
CA ASN A 82 5.60 26.37 -13.02
C ASN A 82 7.13 26.30 -13.24
N TYR A 83 7.96 26.95 -12.42
CA TYR A 83 9.41 26.92 -12.53
C TYR A 83 10.03 25.71 -11.80
N PHE A 84 9.33 25.19 -10.80
CA PHE A 84 9.71 24.02 -10.04
C PHE A 84 8.83 22.86 -10.49
N GLY A 85 9.44 21.77 -10.99
CA GLY A 85 8.71 20.53 -11.28
C GLY A 85 8.00 20.01 -10.03
N ASP A 86 7.11 19.03 -10.18
CA ASP A 86 6.31 18.46 -9.07
C ASP A 86 7.14 17.99 -7.86
N GLU A 87 8.45 17.85 -8.04
CA GLU A 87 9.46 17.42 -7.08
C GLU A 87 9.91 18.53 -6.08
N ASN A 88 9.58 19.80 -6.30
CA ASN A 88 10.09 20.95 -5.52
C ASN A 88 8.97 21.82 -4.91
N LYS A 89 7.94 21.20 -4.32
CA LYS A 89 6.83 21.89 -3.62
C LYS A 89 7.05 21.83 -2.09
N TYR A 90 6.88 22.96 -1.40
CA TYR A 90 7.08 23.02 0.07
C TYR A 90 5.89 22.37 0.80
N LEU A 91 6.06 21.14 1.28
CA LEU A 91 5.08 20.45 2.14
C LEU A 91 4.92 21.19 3.48
N ILE A 92 3.69 21.55 3.83
CA ILE A 92 3.32 22.18 5.10
C ILE A 92 2.86 21.13 6.08
N THR A 93 1.91 20.29 5.65
CA THR A 93 1.31 19.22 6.45
C THR A 93 0.87 18.07 5.55
N SER A 94 0.82 16.87 6.10
CA SER A 94 0.17 15.72 5.48
C SER A 94 -0.85 15.15 6.45
N ARG A 95 -2.12 15.08 6.03
CA ARG A 95 -3.08 14.20 6.70
C ARG A 95 -2.95 12.81 6.11
N VAL A 96 -2.85 11.81 6.96
CA VAL A 96 -2.74 10.41 6.59
C VAL A 96 -3.91 9.65 7.20
N ASP A 97 -4.74 9.08 6.34
CA ASP A 97 -5.90 8.28 6.74
C ASP A 97 -5.58 6.80 6.51
N PHE A 98 -5.65 5.99 7.55
CA PHE A 98 -5.43 4.54 7.50
C PHE A 98 -6.76 3.83 7.74
N TYR A 99 -7.06 2.81 6.95
CA TYR A 99 -8.21 1.95 7.20
C TYR A 99 -8.05 0.57 6.55
N THR A 100 -8.72 -0.42 7.12
CA THR A 100 -8.85 -1.75 6.51
C THR A 100 -10.18 -1.81 5.77
N LYS A 101 -10.16 -2.11 4.48
CA LYS A 101 -11.33 -2.33 3.65
C LYS A 101 -11.53 -3.82 3.42
N THR A 102 -12.68 -4.33 3.82
CA THR A 102 -13.08 -5.72 3.59
C THR A 102 -14.19 -5.76 2.55
N THR A 103 -13.94 -6.40 1.41
CA THR A 103 -14.92 -6.58 0.34
C THR A 103 -15.35 -8.03 0.26
N ARG A 104 -16.64 -8.31 0.43
CA ARG A 104 -17.19 -9.64 0.20
C ARG A 104 -17.23 -9.91 -1.30
N VAL A 105 -16.63 -11.02 -1.71
CA VAL A 105 -16.40 -11.34 -3.14
C VAL A 105 -17.69 -11.71 -3.87
N SER A 106 -18.72 -12.22 -3.17
CA SER A 106 -19.95 -12.68 -3.80
C SER A 106 -20.84 -11.56 -4.32
N ASP A 107 -20.87 -10.41 -3.65
CA ASP A 107 -21.79 -9.31 -3.95
C ASP A 107 -21.15 -7.92 -3.88
N ASN A 108 -19.83 -7.84 -3.70
CA ASN A 108 -19.07 -6.60 -3.53
C ASN A 108 -19.55 -5.73 -2.35
N ALA A 109 -20.20 -6.32 -1.34
CA ALA A 109 -20.48 -5.60 -0.11
C ALA A 109 -19.16 -5.20 0.58
N VAL A 110 -19.06 -3.95 1.02
CA VAL A 110 -17.83 -3.38 1.60
C VAL A 110 -18.05 -2.99 3.05
N ASN A 111 -17.08 -3.30 3.90
CA ASN A 111 -16.93 -2.76 5.25
C ASN A 111 -15.58 -2.03 5.40
N TYR A 112 -15.54 -1.03 6.27
CA TYR A 112 -14.34 -0.25 6.60
C TYR A 112 -14.11 -0.32 8.11
N ASP A 113 -12.94 -0.79 8.51
CA ASP A 113 -12.54 -1.00 9.91
C ASP A 113 -11.19 -0.32 10.20
N ASN A 114 -10.80 -0.27 11.47
CA ASN A 114 -9.49 0.25 11.94
C ASN A 114 -9.15 1.67 11.45
N ILE A 115 -10.17 2.52 11.28
CA ILE A 115 -10.02 3.87 10.75
C ILE A 115 -9.19 4.71 11.74
N LYS A 116 -8.09 5.28 11.26
CA LYS A 116 -7.18 6.14 12.01
C LYS A 116 -6.79 7.34 11.15
N HIS A 117 -6.73 8.50 11.78
CA HIS A 117 -6.28 9.75 11.15
C HIS A 117 -5.05 10.25 11.88
N GLU A 118 -3.99 10.55 11.13
CA GLU A 118 -2.77 11.18 11.65
C GLU A 118 -2.48 12.43 10.84
N ILE A 119 -1.94 13.46 11.50
CA ILE A 119 -1.50 14.68 10.83
C ILE A 119 -0.03 14.85 11.14
N TYR A 120 0.76 15.06 10.11
CA TYR A 120 2.19 15.32 10.20
C TYR A 120 2.48 16.72 9.71
N ASP A 121 3.48 17.37 10.31
CA ASP A 121 4.07 18.59 9.78
C ASP A 121 4.95 18.30 8.54
N GLY A 122 5.46 19.37 7.91
CA GLY A 122 6.33 19.27 6.74
C GLY A 122 7.67 18.57 6.98
N PHE A 123 8.01 18.24 8.23
CA PHE A 123 9.18 17.45 8.61
C PHE A 123 8.83 15.98 8.94
N GLY A 124 7.55 15.60 8.85
CA GLY A 124 7.08 14.25 9.16
C GLY A 124 6.87 14.00 10.65
N MET A 125 6.79 15.06 11.48
CA MET A 125 6.50 14.93 12.91
C MET A 125 4.99 14.98 13.16
N PRO A 126 4.44 14.08 13.99
CA PRO A 126 3.02 14.06 14.28
C PRO A 126 2.59 15.25 15.15
N TYR A 127 1.37 15.73 14.94
CA TYR A 127 0.67 16.66 15.83
C TYR A 127 -0.09 15.94 16.95
#